data_AF-A0A0W0Z309-F1
#
_entry.id   AF-A0A0W0Z309-F1
#
_cell.length_a   1.000
_cell.length_b   1.000
_cell.length_c   1.000
_cell.angle_alpha   90.00
_cell.angle_beta   90.00
_cell.angle_gamma   90.00
#
_symmetry.space_group_name_H-M   'P 1'
#
loop_
_entity.id
_entity.type
_entity.pdbx_description
1 polymer ?
#
loop_
_entity_poly.entity_id
_entity_poly.type
_entity_poly.pdbx_seq_one_letter_code
_entity_poly.pdbx_strand_id
1 'polypeptide(L)'
;MEQFSFDFKNKANKLITQGECNKIILPENMQLRLGSSDSIKLNDSQPDLSTIKNQSQIIHYLGKSIKFTKREMDCLHLLSSGYTAKEVAIKFGLSPRTIENHINNIKFKFGLNRKPDIIKAFLKRER
;
A
#
# COMPACT_ATOMS: atom_id res chain seq x y z
N MET A 1 14.82 17.72 -28.50
CA MET A 1 14.21 16.38 -28.27
C MET A 1 14.17 15.52 -29.53
N GLU A 2 14.04 16.10 -30.73
CA GLU A 2 13.96 15.33 -31.99
C GLU A 2 15.24 14.57 -32.35
N GLN A 3 16.42 15.17 -32.11
CA GLN A 3 17.72 14.50 -32.31
C GLN A 3 17.87 13.23 -31.46
N PHE A 4 17.43 13.26 -30.20
CA PHE A 4 17.49 12.09 -29.33
C PHE A 4 16.62 10.94 -29.86
N SER A 5 15.41 11.23 -30.32
CA SER A 5 14.51 10.21 -30.88
C SER A 5 15.11 9.56 -32.14
N PHE A 6 15.74 10.37 -33.00
CA PHE A 6 16.39 9.91 -34.22
C PHE A 6 17.64 9.06 -33.93
N ASP A 7 18.55 9.56 -33.08
CA ASP A 7 19.78 8.86 -32.71
C ASP A 7 19.50 7.58 -31.93
N PHE A 8 18.51 7.61 -31.03
CA PHE A 8 18.07 6.44 -30.29
C PHE A 8 17.54 5.36 -31.23
N LYS A 9 16.65 5.70 -32.17
CA LYS A 9 16.14 4.74 -33.16
C LYS A 9 17.28 4.15 -33.97
N ASN A 10 18.16 4.97 -34.54
CA ASN A 10 19.28 4.48 -35.36
C ASN A 10 20.23 3.57 -34.58
N LYS A 11 20.59 3.92 -33.34
CA LYS A 11 21.53 3.15 -32.52
C LYS A 11 20.89 1.88 -31.94
N ALA A 12 19.60 1.90 -31.64
CA ALA A 12 18.86 0.77 -31.07
C ALA A 12 18.25 -0.17 -32.10
N ASN A 13 18.13 0.23 -33.38
CA ASN A 13 17.46 -0.54 -34.44
C ASN A 13 17.90 -2.00 -34.50
N LYS A 14 19.21 -2.28 -34.38
CA LYS A 14 19.75 -3.65 -34.39
C LYS A 14 19.25 -4.50 -33.22
N LEU A 15 19.11 -3.91 -32.03
CA LEU A 15 18.62 -4.61 -30.84
C LEU A 15 17.10 -4.80 -30.88
N ILE A 16 16.39 -3.80 -31.42
CA ILE A 16 14.94 -3.85 -31.61
C ILE A 16 14.58 -5.01 -32.56
N THR A 17 15.23 -5.10 -33.73
CA THR A 17 14.96 -6.17 -34.70
C THR A 17 15.33 -7.55 -34.15
N GLN A 18 16.45 -7.67 -33.43
CA GLN A 18 16.82 -8.92 -32.75
C GLN A 18 15.81 -9.34 -31.68
N GLY A 19 15.30 -8.39 -30.89
CA GLY A 19 14.26 -8.66 -29.88
C GLY A 19 12.90 -8.97 -30.49
N GLU A 20 12.55 -8.38 -31.64
CA GLU A 20 11.33 -8.69 -32.39
C GLU A 20 11.33 -10.12 -32.94
N CYS A 21 12.48 -10.63 -33.39
CA CYS A 21 12.62 -12.02 -33.82
C CYS A 21 12.73 -12.99 -32.65
N ASN A 22 13.34 -12.58 -31.53
CA ASN A 22 13.50 -13.39 -30.32
C ASN A 22 12.55 -12.92 -29.21
N LYS A 23 11.25 -12.90 -29.50
CA LYS A 23 10.26 -12.53 -28.50
C LYS A 23 10.31 -13.53 -27.34
N ILE A 24 10.34 -12.99 -26.13
CA ILE A 24 10.06 -13.79 -24.93
C ILE A 24 8.59 -14.21 -25.04
N ILE A 25 8.35 -15.46 -25.44
CA ILE A 25 7.01 -16.03 -25.50
C ILE A 25 6.60 -16.31 -24.06
N LEU A 26 5.56 -15.62 -23.58
CA LEU A 26 4.95 -15.99 -22.30
C LEU A 26 4.28 -17.36 -22.46
N PRO A 27 4.54 -18.33 -21.57
CA PRO A 27 3.85 -19.60 -21.65
C PRO A 27 2.35 -19.38 -21.41
N GLU A 28 1.51 -20.14 -22.10
CA GLU A 28 0.05 -19.93 -22.14
C GLU A 28 -0.62 -19.95 -20.76
N ASN A 29 0.03 -20.57 -19.78
CA ASN A 29 -0.43 -20.67 -18.39
C ASN A 29 0.09 -19.55 -17.46
N MET A 30 0.81 -18.54 -17.99
CA MET A 30 1.32 -17.43 -17.18
C MET A 30 0.22 -16.40 -16.90
N GLN A 31 -0.41 -16.49 -15.72
CA GLN A 31 -1.36 -15.48 -15.25
C GLN A 31 -0.63 -14.23 -14.75
N LEU A 32 -0.58 -13.18 -15.56
CA LEU A 32 -0.11 -11.86 -15.14
C LEU A 32 -1.07 -11.27 -14.13
N ARG A 33 -0.71 -11.29 -12.84
CA ARG A 33 -1.44 -10.59 -11.78
C ARG A 33 -1.10 -9.09 -11.82
N LEU A 34 -1.66 -8.40 -12.80
CA LEU A 34 -1.61 -6.94 -12.85
C LEU A 34 -2.58 -6.43 -11.79
N GLY A 35 -2.05 -5.82 -10.73
CA GLY A 35 -2.85 -5.36 -9.61
C GLY A 35 -3.89 -4.32 -10.05
N SER A 36 -5.12 -4.78 -10.27
CA SER A 36 -6.42 -4.17 -9.93
C SER A 36 -7.54 -4.99 -10.60
N SER A 37 -8.50 -5.44 -9.78
CA SER A 37 -9.79 -6.07 -10.13
C SER A 37 -9.77 -7.39 -10.93
N ASP A 38 -10.09 -8.46 -10.19
CA ASP A 38 -10.95 -9.58 -10.62
C ASP A 38 -10.46 -10.54 -11.70
N SER A 39 -9.69 -11.56 -11.25
CA SER A 39 -10.03 -12.97 -11.51
C SER A 39 -9.23 -13.91 -10.60
N ILE A 40 -9.95 -14.65 -9.77
CA ILE A 40 -9.44 -15.76 -8.96
C ILE A 40 -10.16 -17.00 -9.48
N LYS A 41 -9.43 -17.99 -10.02
CA LYS A 41 -9.93 -19.36 -10.12
C LYS A 41 -8.90 -20.36 -9.62
N LEU A 42 -9.32 -20.99 -8.52
CA LEU A 42 -9.26 -22.40 -8.13
C LEU A 42 -7.90 -23.10 -8.15
N ASN A 43 -7.46 -23.54 -6.96
CA ASN A 43 -6.76 -24.82 -6.82
C ASN A 43 -7.16 -25.52 -5.50
N ASP A 44 -7.52 -26.80 -5.65
CA ASP A 44 -8.07 -27.77 -4.70
C ASP A 44 -7.03 -28.40 -3.77
N SER A 45 -6.23 -27.59 -3.06
CA SER A 45 -5.39 -28.12 -1.98
C SER A 45 -5.19 -27.02 -0.95
N GLN A 46 -6.29 -26.66 -0.27
CA GLN A 46 -6.45 -25.47 0.58
C GLN A 46 -5.22 -25.19 1.46
N PRO A 47 -4.32 -24.25 1.07
CA PRO A 47 -3.58 -23.51 2.07
C PRO A 47 -4.57 -22.45 2.51
N ASP A 48 -5.21 -22.62 3.68
CA ASP A 48 -6.35 -21.80 4.09
C ASP A 48 -6.13 -20.30 3.86
N LEU A 49 -6.72 -19.79 2.77
CA LEU A 49 -6.69 -18.39 2.36
C LEU A 49 -7.38 -17.49 3.40
N SER A 50 -7.98 -18.04 4.46
CA SER A 50 -8.40 -17.27 5.65
C SER A 50 -7.24 -16.49 6.27
N THR A 51 -5.99 -16.94 6.11
CA THR A 51 -4.84 -16.29 6.75
C THR A 51 -4.37 -15.02 6.00
N ILE A 52 -4.68 -14.89 4.70
CA ILE A 52 -4.36 -13.69 3.90
C ILE A 52 -5.44 -12.60 4.11
N LYS A 53 -6.60 -12.96 4.65
CA LYS A 53 -7.70 -12.05 4.94
C LYS A 53 -7.39 -11.25 6.22
N ASN A 54 -7.56 -9.93 6.15
CA ASN A 54 -7.56 -8.98 7.28
C ASN A 54 -6.21 -8.34 7.64
N GLN A 55 -5.54 -7.71 6.66
CA GLN A 55 -4.59 -6.62 6.98
C GLN A 55 -5.25 -5.28 7.27
N SER A 56 -6.58 -5.22 7.25
CA SER A 56 -7.32 -4.02 7.60
C SER A 56 -8.14 -4.25 8.87
N GLN A 57 -8.02 -3.32 9.81
CA GLN A 57 -8.76 -3.30 11.06
C GLN A 57 -9.87 -2.26 10.99
N ILE A 58 -11.03 -2.56 11.56
CA ILE A 58 -12.22 -1.70 11.52
C ILE A 58 -12.44 -1.05 12.88
N ILE A 59 -12.65 0.27 12.89
CA ILE A 59 -13.06 1.04 14.06
C ILE A 59 -14.42 1.66 13.78
N HIS A 60 -15.34 1.57 14.74
CA HIS A 60 -16.59 2.30 14.72
C HIS A 60 -16.42 3.60 15.49
N TYR A 61 -16.69 4.73 14.84
CA TYR A 61 -16.61 6.06 15.43
C TYR A 61 -17.78 6.91 14.93
N LEU A 62 -18.56 7.49 15.86
CA LEU A 62 -19.77 8.29 15.56
C LEU A 62 -20.75 7.58 14.61
N GLY A 63 -20.95 6.27 14.79
CA GLY A 63 -21.83 5.47 13.93
C GLY A 63 -21.25 5.14 12.54
N LYS A 64 -20.04 5.62 12.22
CA LYS A 64 -19.34 5.31 10.96
C LYS A 64 -18.32 4.20 11.17
N SER A 65 -18.30 3.23 10.26
CA SER A 65 -17.27 2.19 10.18
C SER A 65 -16.08 2.70 9.36
N ILE A 66 -14.90 2.76 9.98
CA ILE A 66 -13.67 3.28 9.38
C ILE A 66 -12.66 2.14 9.28
N LYS A 67 -12.13 1.91 8.08
CA LYS A 67 -11.15 0.86 7.80
C LYS A 67 -9.72 1.42 7.80
N PHE A 68 -8.89 0.93 8.71
CA PHE A 68 -7.45 1.22 8.76
C PHE A 68 -6.65 0.05 8.23
N THR A 69 -5.50 0.32 7.63
CA THR A 69 -4.50 -0.71 7.36
C THR A 69 -3.77 -1.08 8.66
N LYS A 70 -3.11 -2.25 8.69
CA LYS A 70 -2.25 -2.67 9.80
C LYS A 70 -1.28 -1.57 10.21
N ARG A 71 -0.53 -1.02 9.24
CA ARG A 71 0.46 0.04 9.49
C ARG A 71 -0.16 1.32 10.06
N GLU A 72 -1.32 1.74 9.57
CA GLU A 72 -2.02 2.88 10.14
C GLU A 72 -2.46 2.62 11.58
N MET A 73 -2.94 1.40 11.88
CA MET A 73 -3.32 1.03 13.23
C MET A 73 -2.11 0.99 14.17
N ASP A 74 -1.00 0.37 13.75
CA ASP A 74 0.21 0.30 14.54
C ASP A 74 0.75 1.70 14.87
N CYS A 75 0.70 2.61 13.88
CA CYS A 75 1.01 4.02 14.10
C CYS A 75 0.05 4.64 15.13
N LEU A 76 -1.25 4.39 15.02
CA LEU A 76 -2.27 4.94 15.91
C LEU A 76 -2.07 4.49 17.37
N HIS A 77 -1.74 3.21 17.60
CA HIS A 77 -1.41 2.68 18.94
C HIS A 77 -0.18 3.35 19.55
N LEU A 78 0.88 3.57 18.77
CA LEU A 78 2.05 4.28 19.28
C LEU A 78 1.74 5.76 19.55
N LEU A 79 0.92 6.39 18.70
CA LEU A 79 0.52 7.79 18.91
C LEU A 79 -0.35 7.94 20.17
N SER A 80 -1.25 7.00 20.46
CA SER A 80 -2.05 7.02 21.70
C SER A 80 -1.20 6.75 22.94
N SER A 81 -0.10 6.01 22.79
CA SER A 81 0.90 5.77 23.83
C SER A 81 1.86 6.95 24.07
N GLY A 82 1.69 8.07 23.36
CA GLY A 82 2.46 9.30 23.57
C GLY A 82 3.67 9.48 22.65
N TYR A 83 3.94 8.55 21.73
CA TYR A 83 5.09 8.67 20.82
C TYR A 83 4.89 9.78 19.77
N THR A 84 5.99 10.42 19.41
CA THR A 84 6.09 11.40 18.32
C THR A 84 6.26 10.70 16.97
N ALA A 85 5.96 11.39 15.87
CA ALA A 85 6.13 10.82 14.53
C ALA A 85 7.58 10.39 14.25
N LYS A 86 8.56 11.13 14.81
CA LYS A 86 9.98 10.80 14.69
C LYS A 86 10.33 9.50 15.43
N GLU A 87 9.85 9.33 16.66
CA GLU A 87 10.10 8.10 17.44
C GLU A 87 9.42 6.88 16.82
N VAL A 88 8.19 7.07 16.32
CA VAL A 88 7.47 6.04 15.57
C VAL A 88 8.26 5.63 14.32
N ALA A 89 8.84 6.60 13.60
CA ALA A 89 9.66 6.33 12.42
C ALA A 89 10.90 5.51 12.76
N ILE A 90 11.58 5.86 13.85
CA ILE A 90 12.74 5.11 14.37
C ILE A 90 12.33 3.67 14.71
N LYS A 91 11.20 3.47 15.41
CA LYS A 91 10.71 2.12 15.77
C LYS A 91 10.41 1.25 14.55
N PHE A 92 9.91 1.83 13.47
CA PHE A 92 9.59 1.08 12.25
C PHE A 92 10.74 1.01 11.25
N GLY A 93 11.87 1.69 11.49
CA GLY A 93 12.96 1.80 10.51
C GLY A 93 12.55 2.54 9.23
N LEU A 94 11.65 3.52 9.34
CA LEU A 94 11.10 4.29 8.22
C LEU A 94 11.51 5.76 8.29
N SER A 95 11.30 6.49 7.20
CA SER A 95 11.46 7.95 7.22
C SER A 95 10.33 8.61 8.03
N PRO A 96 10.60 9.72 8.75
CA PRO A 96 9.56 10.50 9.42
C PRO A 96 8.44 10.94 8.46
N ARG A 97 8.80 11.25 7.22
CA ARG A 97 7.85 11.62 6.16
C ARG A 97 6.85 10.51 5.85
N THR A 98 7.29 9.25 5.88
CA THR A 98 6.41 8.09 5.67
C THR A 98 5.39 7.97 6.81
N ILE A 99 5.83 8.16 8.05
CA ILE A 99 4.93 8.15 9.22
C ILE A 99 3.95 9.33 9.18
N GLU A 100 4.40 10.53 8.79
CA GLU A 100 3.52 11.68 8.57
C GLU A 100 2.44 11.38 7.53
N ASN A 101 2.79 10.71 6.43
CA ASN A 101 1.81 10.28 5.43
C ASN A 101 0.79 9.30 6.01
N HIS A 102 1.23 8.32 6.81
CA HIS A 102 0.29 7.44 7.52
C HIS A 102 -0.64 8.21 8.47
N ILE A 103 -0.11 9.20 9.22
CA ILE A 103 -0.89 10.07 10.09
C ILE A 103 -1.91 10.90 9.29
N ASN A 104 -1.53 11.40 8.11
CA ASN A 104 -2.41 12.15 7.23
C ASN A 104 -3.53 11.27 6.67
N ASN A 105 -3.25 10.03 6.32
CA ASN A 105 -4.28 9.08 5.92
C ASN A 105 -5.23 8.78 7.08
N ILE A 106 -4.71 8.65 8.31
CA ILE A 106 -5.53 8.46 9.51
C ILE A 106 -6.45 9.67 9.74
N LYS A 107 -5.90 10.89 9.64
CA LYS A 107 -6.67 12.15 9.70
C LYS A 107 -7.82 12.16 8.71
N PHE A 108 -7.53 11.85 7.45
CA PHE A 108 -8.52 11.81 6.38
C PHE A 108 -9.62 10.78 6.66
N LYS A 109 -9.25 9.58 7.13
CA LYS A 109 -10.20 8.50 7.47
C LYS A 109 -11.11 8.85 8.64
N PHE A 110 -10.57 9.51 9.67
CA PHE A 110 -11.36 10.02 10.81
C PHE A 110 -12.17 11.28 10.48
N GLY A 111 -11.79 12.04 9.45
CA GLY A 111 -12.34 13.37 9.18
C GLY A 111 -11.89 14.42 10.21
N LEU A 112 -10.71 14.23 10.82
CA LEU A 112 -10.17 15.08 11.88
C LEU A 112 -8.84 15.68 11.43
N ASN A 113 -8.63 16.97 11.72
CA ASN A 113 -7.43 17.68 11.29
C ASN A 113 -6.31 17.65 12.33
N ARG A 114 -6.66 17.55 13.61
CA ARG A 114 -5.73 17.65 14.74
C ARG A 114 -5.39 16.26 15.29
N LYS A 115 -4.09 16.03 15.52
CA LYS A 115 -3.56 14.82 16.18
C LYS A 115 -4.24 14.51 17.52
N PRO A 116 -4.44 15.46 18.46
CA PRO A 116 -5.08 15.14 19.75
C PRO A 116 -6.53 14.67 19.60
N ASP A 117 -7.27 15.19 18.63
CA ASP A 117 -8.67 14.80 18.43
C ASP A 117 -8.77 13.34 17.96
N ILE A 118 -7.82 12.90 17.13
CA ILE A 118 -7.71 11.50 16.69
C ILE A 118 -7.41 10.58 17.87
N ILE A 119 -6.47 10.96 18.74
CA ILE A 119 -6.11 10.17 19.91
C ILE A 119 -7.32 10.05 20.86
N LYS A 120 -8.04 11.16 21.10
CA LYS A 120 -9.28 11.15 21.90
C LYS A 120 -10.35 10.25 21.29
N ALA A 121 -10.57 10.34 19.97
CA ALA A 121 -11.52 9.52 19.25
C ALA A 121 -11.18 8.03 19.35
N PHE A 122 -9.89 7.69 19.25
CA PHE A 122 -9.40 6.32 19.38
C PHE A 122 -9.57 5.76 20.80
N LEU A 123 -9.19 6.52 21.83
CA LEU A 123 -9.31 6.10 23.22
C LEU A 123 -10.76 5.95 23.68
N LYS A 124 -11.69 6.76 23.15
CA LYS A 124 -13.12 6.63 23.44
C LYS A 124 -13.71 5.29 22.98
N ARG A 125 -13.05 4.59 22.04
CA ARG A 125 -13.47 3.28 21.54
C ARG A 125 -12.91 2.12 22.37
N GLU A 126 -11.83 2.32 23.11
CA GLU A 126 -11.24 1.29 24.00
C GLU A 126 -11.88 1.25 25.39
N ARG A 127 -12.77 2.20 25.72
CA ARG A 127 -13.55 2.25 26.96
C ARG A 127 -15.01 1.97 26.71
#